data_AF-A0A7J3AAA7-F1
#
_entry.id   AF-A0A7J3AAA7-F1
#
_cell.length_a   1.000
_cell.length_b   1.000
_cell.length_c   1.000
_cell.angle_alpha   90.00
_cell.angle_beta   90.00
_cell.angle_gamma   90.00
#
_symmetry.space_group_name_H-M   'P 1'
#
loop_
_entity.id
_entity.type
_entity.pdbx_description
1 polymer ?
#
loop_
_entity_poly.entity_id
_entity_poly.type
_entity_poly.pdbx_seq_one_letter_code
_entity_poly.pdbx_strand_id
1 'polypeptide(L)'
;MPKERGIKEADIKEAVIKLFEKDSDYLLVKEPFNVGVIPDVVAFRWVDDYQIEAIAVECKGSKGDTLAAKYIIDFATEQARAYQAYFPYVYLATPRVSKSEEEIIVRKILATLRIGWICVNNKKANLQSEALVSPRLVESEYIIKVRQRLVAIWAYNEVFGGDFNRNLMEPEVVHCFTKEDFPNFLLTNYLGDYYCGICLEQQPNVKAILPNIKPDDLHRLLQELPEEFIAEFAYIDTYKPKEVSWPLLRKKANQLSLQDVNWLKDFAKRMRWKTRIMLLGKVWGRSEILSRDEHKRILEKVKEEVTPVKEYLVSQSRKRHRSR
;
A
#
# COMPACT_ATOMS: atom_id res chain seq x y z
N MET A 1 8.40 24.41 40.37
CA MET A 1 8.94 24.39 38.99
C MET A 1 8.07 23.46 38.16
N PRO A 2 7.48 23.92 37.04
CA PRO A 2 6.73 23.03 36.17
C PRO A 2 7.70 22.01 35.58
N LYS A 3 7.35 20.72 35.63
CA LYS A 3 8.12 19.65 34.97
C LYS A 3 8.22 19.98 33.48
N GLU A 4 9.41 20.20 32.96
CA GLU A 4 9.66 20.26 31.52
C GLU A 4 9.06 18.99 30.90
N ARG A 5 7.99 19.16 30.13
CA ARG A 5 7.38 18.06 29.38
C ARG A 5 8.14 17.96 28.08
N GLY A 6 9.07 17.01 28.01
CA GLY A 6 9.78 16.69 26.77
C GLY A 6 8.84 16.44 25.59
N ILE A 7 9.35 16.66 24.39
CA ILE A 7 8.61 16.46 23.14
C ILE A 7 8.66 14.97 22.78
N LYS A 8 7.50 14.30 22.75
CA LYS A 8 7.42 12.87 22.41
C LYS A 8 7.57 12.67 20.91
N GLU A 9 8.12 11.53 20.51
CA GLU A 9 8.26 11.14 19.09
C GLU A 9 6.91 11.15 18.35
N ALA A 10 5.83 10.72 19.02
CA ALA A 10 4.48 10.80 18.44
C ALA A 10 4.05 12.24 18.11
N ASP A 11 4.41 13.23 18.95
CA ASP A 11 4.12 14.65 18.68
C ASP A 11 4.97 15.18 17.49
N ILE A 12 6.21 14.70 17.35
CA ILE A 12 7.08 14.99 16.20
C ILE A 12 6.45 14.45 14.92
N LYS A 13 6.09 13.17 14.92
CA LYS A 13 5.46 12.49 13.78
C LYS A 13 4.17 13.19 13.35
N GLU A 14 3.30 13.56 14.29
CA GLU A 14 2.07 14.32 14.01
C GLU A 14 2.37 15.68 13.37
N ALA A 15 3.38 16.40 13.86
CA ALA A 15 3.78 17.69 13.30
C ALA A 15 4.34 17.56 11.88
N VAL A 16 5.11 16.50 11.59
CA VAL A 16 5.63 16.19 10.25
C VAL A 16 4.50 15.82 9.29
N ILE A 17 3.55 14.98 9.72
CA ILE A 17 2.34 14.66 8.94
C ILE A 17 1.62 15.96 8.55
N LYS A 18 1.38 16.85 9.52
CA LYS A 18 0.75 18.16 9.29
C LYS A 18 1.58 19.10 8.39
N LEU A 19 2.90 18.92 8.29
CA LEU A 19 3.72 19.69 7.37
C LEU A 19 3.43 19.28 5.93
N PHE A 20 3.40 17.98 5.65
CA PHE A 20 3.11 17.45 4.32
C PHE A 20 1.64 17.58 3.94
N GLU A 21 0.69 17.46 4.88
CA GLU A 21 -0.75 17.66 4.61
C GLU A 21 -1.09 19.11 4.18
N LYS A 22 -0.22 20.10 4.42
CA LYS A 22 -0.42 21.47 3.93
C LYS A 22 -0.17 21.61 2.44
N ASP A 23 0.65 20.74 1.88
CA ASP A 23 0.89 20.66 0.44
C ASP A 23 -0.05 19.59 -0.11
N SER A 24 -1.10 20.02 -0.80
CA SER A 24 -2.14 19.13 -1.33
C SER A 24 -1.62 18.10 -2.34
N ASP A 25 -0.40 18.31 -2.85
CA ASP A 25 0.19 17.42 -3.83
C ASP A 25 0.80 16.17 -3.19
N TYR A 26 1.02 16.17 -1.86
CA TYR A 26 1.55 14.99 -1.17
C TYR A 26 0.44 14.02 -0.71
N LEU A 27 0.63 12.75 -1.04
CA LEU A 27 -0.06 11.64 -0.40
C LEU A 27 0.82 11.05 0.70
N LEU A 28 0.21 10.81 1.86
CA LEU A 28 0.87 10.21 3.02
C LEU A 28 0.48 8.75 3.19
N VAL A 29 1.46 7.91 3.47
CA VAL A 29 1.24 6.53 3.94
C VAL A 29 1.19 6.57 5.47
N LYS A 30 0.00 6.36 6.03
CA LYS A 30 -0.23 6.45 7.49
C LYS A 30 0.05 5.12 8.19
N GLU A 31 0.02 4.02 7.45
CA GLU A 31 0.37 2.68 7.88
C GLU A 31 1.90 2.46 7.88
N PRO A 32 2.42 1.49 8.66
CA PRO A 32 3.83 1.13 8.59
C PRO A 32 4.22 0.66 7.18
N PHE A 33 5.20 1.33 6.56
CA PHE A 33 5.68 1.03 5.22
C PHE A 33 7.02 0.29 5.29
N ASN A 34 6.97 -1.05 5.29
CA ASN A 34 8.18 -1.85 5.44
C ASN A 34 8.89 -2.03 4.09
N VAL A 35 10.17 -1.66 4.04
CA VAL A 35 11.08 -1.89 2.90
C VAL A 35 12.29 -2.75 3.29
N GLY A 36 12.22 -3.46 4.41
CA GLY A 36 13.35 -4.04 5.14
C GLY A 36 13.73 -3.21 6.38
N VAL A 37 13.30 -1.96 6.38
CA VAL A 37 13.26 -1.01 7.51
C VAL A 37 11.94 -0.25 7.41
N ILE A 38 11.48 0.37 8.50
CA ILE A 38 10.17 1.03 8.57
C ILE A 38 10.37 2.51 8.90
N PRO A 39 10.29 3.42 7.92
CA PRO A 39 10.27 4.86 8.19
C PRO A 39 9.06 5.26 9.04
N ASP A 40 9.23 6.29 9.86
CA ASP A 40 8.14 6.79 10.69
C ASP A 40 7.05 7.48 9.87
N VAL A 41 7.46 8.21 8.83
CA VAL A 41 6.55 8.86 7.86
C VAL A 41 7.06 8.60 6.45
N VAL A 42 6.15 8.22 5.56
CA VAL A 42 6.38 8.18 4.12
C VAL A 42 5.40 9.13 3.45
N ALA A 43 5.96 10.06 2.68
CA ALA A 43 5.19 11.00 1.87
C ALA A 43 5.67 10.90 0.43
N PHE A 44 4.77 11.08 -0.53
CA PHE A 44 5.15 11.07 -1.93
C PHE A 44 4.18 11.88 -2.78
N ARG A 45 4.63 12.29 -3.95
CA ARG A 45 3.83 12.98 -4.96
C ARG A 45 4.34 12.70 -6.36
N TRP A 46 3.48 12.92 -7.35
CA TRP A 46 3.93 13.04 -8.73
C TRP A 46 4.68 14.36 -8.90
N VAL A 47 5.84 14.32 -9.53
CA VAL A 47 6.60 15.51 -9.96
C VAL A 47 6.22 15.88 -11.39
N ASP A 48 6.10 14.85 -12.22
CA ASP A 48 5.58 14.90 -13.58
C ASP A 48 4.79 13.60 -13.85
N ASP A 49 4.46 13.32 -15.10
CA ASP A 49 3.66 12.13 -15.47
C ASP A 49 4.42 10.80 -15.26
N TYR A 50 5.75 10.79 -15.14
CA TYR A 50 6.55 9.56 -15.00
C TYR A 50 7.29 9.46 -13.67
N GLN A 51 7.64 10.60 -13.08
CA GLN A 51 8.47 10.70 -11.89
C GLN A 51 7.62 10.92 -10.64
N ILE A 52 7.93 10.14 -9.60
CA ILE A 52 7.44 10.41 -8.25
C ILE A 52 8.58 10.90 -7.38
N GLU A 53 8.29 11.89 -6.55
CA GLU A 53 9.12 12.23 -5.40
C GLU A 53 8.66 11.34 -4.24
N ALA A 54 9.60 10.56 -3.68
CA ALA A 54 9.32 9.68 -2.55
C ALA A 54 10.22 10.05 -1.37
N ILE A 55 9.59 10.37 -0.24
CA ILE A 55 10.24 10.86 0.97
C ILE A 55 10.05 9.87 2.10
N ALA A 56 11.14 9.58 2.81
CA ALA A 56 11.10 8.94 4.11
C ALA A 56 11.56 9.91 5.20
N VAL A 57 10.88 9.90 6.35
CA VAL A 57 11.26 10.71 7.51
C VAL A 57 11.46 9.83 8.72
N GLU A 58 12.61 9.99 9.37
CA GLU A 58 12.88 9.48 10.71
C GLU A 58 12.48 10.51 11.76
N CYS A 59 11.67 10.16 12.74
CA CYS A 59 11.22 11.05 13.79
C CYS A 59 11.89 10.70 15.12
N LYS A 60 12.37 11.71 15.85
CA LYS A 60 12.99 11.52 17.17
C LYS A 60 12.55 12.59 18.15
N GLY A 61 12.02 12.15 19.29
CA GLY A 61 11.67 13.02 20.43
C GLY A 61 12.86 13.38 21.31
N SER A 62 12.62 14.19 22.33
CA SER A 62 13.59 14.53 23.37
C SER A 62 12.94 14.63 24.75
N LYS A 63 13.76 14.53 25.81
CA LYS A 63 13.28 14.68 27.20
C LYS A 63 12.98 16.13 27.60
N GLY A 64 13.49 17.11 26.85
CA GLY A 64 13.14 18.54 26.96
C GLY A 64 12.68 19.11 25.61
N ASP A 65 12.71 20.43 25.46
CA ASP A 65 12.32 21.12 24.21
C ASP A 65 13.45 21.17 23.17
N THR A 66 14.65 20.76 23.56
CA THR A 66 15.84 20.72 22.71
C THR A 66 16.55 19.37 22.77
N LEU A 67 17.32 19.06 21.74
CA LEU A 67 18.13 17.85 21.64
C LEU A 67 19.59 18.22 21.36
N ALA A 68 20.54 17.62 22.10
CA ALA A 68 21.95 17.88 21.87
C ALA A 68 22.38 17.42 20.47
N ALA A 69 23.25 18.18 19.80
CA ALA A 69 23.69 17.89 18.43
C ALA A 69 24.21 16.47 18.23
N LYS A 70 24.95 15.93 19.21
CA LYS A 70 25.48 14.56 19.15
C LYS A 70 24.38 13.53 18.85
N TYR A 71 23.25 13.60 19.54
CA TYR A 71 22.16 12.63 19.32
C TYR A 71 21.56 12.76 17.93
N ILE A 72 21.40 13.97 17.42
CA ILE A 72 20.90 14.21 16.05
C ILE A 72 21.87 13.57 15.04
N ILE A 73 23.17 13.76 15.24
CA ILE A 73 24.21 13.16 14.39
C ILE A 73 24.15 11.64 14.45
N ASP A 74 24.07 11.05 15.66
CA ASP A 74 23.97 9.61 15.85
C ASP A 74 22.74 9.03 15.11
N PHE A 75 21.55 9.62 15.32
CA PHE A 75 20.32 9.23 14.61
C PHE A 75 20.43 9.35 13.09
N ALA A 76 21.08 10.40 12.61
CA ALA A 76 21.32 10.58 11.18
C ALA A 76 22.20 9.47 10.61
N THR A 77 23.29 9.13 11.31
CA THR A 77 24.27 8.14 10.84
C THR A 77 23.79 6.69 10.94
N GLU A 78 22.96 6.37 11.93
CA GLU A 78 22.52 5.00 12.22
C GLU A 78 21.14 4.68 11.63
N GLN A 79 20.15 5.57 11.79
CA GLN A 79 18.75 5.26 11.53
C GLN A 79 18.27 5.88 10.21
N ALA A 80 18.35 7.21 10.06
CA ALA A 80 17.93 7.87 8.82
C ALA A 80 18.75 7.38 7.61
N ARG A 81 20.05 7.15 7.79
CA ARG A 81 20.93 6.59 6.74
C ARG A 81 20.51 5.19 6.28
N ALA A 82 19.77 4.42 7.08
CA ALA A 82 19.25 3.12 6.65
C ALA A 82 18.17 3.27 5.55
N TYR A 83 17.41 4.37 5.55
CA TYR A 83 16.39 4.64 4.53
C TYR A 83 16.98 5.06 3.19
N GLN A 84 18.19 5.61 3.20
CA GLN A 84 18.87 6.12 2.01
C GLN A 84 19.17 5.06 0.93
N ALA A 85 19.13 3.76 1.28
CA ALA A 85 19.20 2.68 0.29
C ALA A 85 17.93 2.54 -0.56
N TYR A 86 16.78 2.96 -0.01
CA TYR A 86 15.46 2.75 -0.59
C TYR A 86 14.81 4.05 -1.06
N PHE A 87 15.03 5.18 -0.39
CA PHE A 87 14.38 6.44 -0.69
C PHE A 87 15.36 7.46 -1.27
N PRO A 88 14.99 8.17 -2.35
CA PRO A 88 15.83 9.22 -2.92
C PRO A 88 15.99 10.39 -1.95
N TYR A 89 14.95 10.75 -1.20
CA TYR A 89 14.96 11.86 -0.26
C TYR A 89 14.65 11.36 1.15
N VAL A 90 15.57 11.65 2.07
CA VAL A 90 15.45 11.23 3.47
C VAL A 90 15.59 12.45 4.37
N TYR A 91 14.66 12.58 5.32
CA TYR A 91 14.68 13.61 6.33
C TYR A 91 14.85 13.01 7.73
N LEU A 92 15.51 13.77 8.60
CA LEU A 92 15.46 13.56 10.04
C LEU A 92 14.59 14.67 10.65
N ALA A 93 13.60 14.30 11.46
CA ALA A 93 12.73 15.21 12.17
C ALA A 93 13.03 15.17 13.68
N THR A 94 13.49 16.30 14.22
CA THR A 94 13.88 16.40 15.63
C THR A 94 13.42 17.74 16.23
N PRO A 95 13.40 17.85 17.56
CA PRO A 95 13.47 19.13 18.26
C PRO A 95 14.69 19.95 17.84
N ARG A 96 14.66 21.25 18.16
CA ARG A 96 15.80 22.14 17.89
C ARG A 96 16.99 21.75 18.75
N VAL A 97 18.20 22.09 18.30
CA VAL A 97 19.38 22.07 19.17
C VAL A 97 19.32 23.20 20.20
N SER A 98 20.03 23.02 21.31
CA SER A 98 20.07 24.00 22.41
C SER A 98 20.94 25.21 22.12
N LYS A 99 21.97 25.08 21.25
CA LYS A 99 22.92 26.15 20.91
C LYS A 99 22.95 26.42 19.40
N SER A 100 23.06 27.69 19.02
CA SER A 100 23.12 28.11 17.61
C SER A 100 24.34 27.57 16.86
N GLU A 101 25.50 27.50 17.52
CA GLU A 101 26.73 26.95 16.93
C GLU A 101 26.60 25.45 16.63
N GLU A 102 25.95 24.70 17.52
CA GLU A 102 25.60 23.30 17.31
C GLU A 102 24.67 23.12 16.12
N GLU A 103 23.79 24.08 15.85
CA GLU A 103 22.86 24.06 14.72
C GLU A 103 23.60 24.07 13.38
N ILE A 104 24.65 24.89 13.29
CA ILE A 104 25.52 24.98 12.11
C ILE A 104 26.23 23.65 11.87
N ILE A 105 26.73 23.01 12.93
CA ILE A 105 27.42 21.72 12.85
C ILE A 105 26.45 20.63 12.37
N VAL A 106 25.27 20.54 12.97
CA VAL A 106 24.23 19.57 12.58
C VAL A 106 23.86 19.75 11.11
N ARG A 107 23.57 20.98 10.67
CA ARG A 107 23.25 21.27 9.26
C ARG A 107 24.36 20.84 8.31
N LYS A 108 25.63 21.13 8.63
CA LYS A 108 26.78 20.73 7.80
C LYS A 108 26.91 19.21 7.69
N ILE A 109 26.74 18.49 8.80
CA ILE A 109 26.82 17.02 8.81
C ILE A 109 25.66 16.42 8.03
N LEU A 110 24.43 16.87 8.27
CA LEU A 110 23.25 16.39 7.55
C LEU A 110 23.34 16.67 6.05
N ALA A 111 23.81 17.85 5.65
CA ALA A 111 24.06 18.19 4.24
C ALA A 111 25.13 17.28 3.61
N THR A 112 26.21 16.98 4.34
CA THR A 112 27.25 16.04 3.90
C THR A 112 26.68 14.62 3.68
N LEU A 113 25.76 14.20 4.55
CA LEU A 113 25.03 12.94 4.42
C LEU A 113 23.90 13.00 3.39
N ARG A 114 23.57 14.18 2.83
CA ARG A 114 22.38 14.42 1.99
C ARG A 114 21.06 14.07 2.68
N ILE A 115 20.98 14.30 3.98
CA ILE A 115 19.78 14.13 4.79
C ILE A 115 19.20 15.53 5.03
N GLY A 116 17.92 15.71 4.72
CA GLY A 116 17.22 16.95 5.04
C GLY A 116 16.87 17.02 6.53
N TRP A 117 16.61 18.22 7.03
CA TRP A 117 16.32 18.42 8.44
C TRP A 117 14.99 19.13 8.65
N ILE A 118 14.09 18.49 9.39
CA ILE A 118 12.82 19.08 9.82
C ILE A 118 12.93 19.35 11.32
N CYS A 119 12.90 20.63 11.70
CA CYS A 119 12.88 21.00 13.11
C CYS A 119 11.44 21.14 13.60
N VAL A 120 11.10 20.48 14.70
CA VAL A 120 9.79 20.61 15.34
C VAL A 120 9.91 21.38 16.64
N ASN A 121 9.18 22.50 16.76
CA ASN A 121 9.10 23.29 17.98
C ASN A 121 7.63 23.63 18.25
N ASN A 122 7.18 23.52 19.50
CA ASN A 122 5.79 23.81 19.89
C ASN A 122 4.77 23.09 18.98
N LYS A 123 5.03 21.81 18.66
CA LYS A 123 4.23 20.97 17.74
C LYS A 123 4.10 21.50 16.30
N LYS A 124 4.96 22.43 15.88
CA LYS A 124 5.06 22.91 14.50
C LYS A 124 6.36 22.45 13.87
N ALA A 125 6.25 21.72 12.77
CA ALA A 125 7.37 21.30 11.95
C ALA A 125 7.75 22.41 10.96
N ASN A 126 9.04 22.68 10.83
CA ASN A 126 9.62 23.65 9.89
C ASN A 126 10.83 23.03 9.22
N LEU A 127 10.86 23.09 7.90
CA LEU A 127 11.97 22.63 7.10
C LEU A 127 13.19 23.54 7.31
N GLN A 128 14.27 22.97 7.83
CA GLN A 128 15.52 23.69 8.08
C GLN A 128 16.48 23.53 6.91
N SER A 129 16.54 22.34 6.31
CA SER A 129 17.32 22.08 5.10
C SER A 129 16.65 21.02 4.26
N GLU A 130 16.68 21.22 2.95
CA GLU A 130 16.22 20.25 1.96
C GLU A 130 17.08 18.99 1.98
N ALA A 131 16.47 17.84 1.69
CA ALA A 131 17.20 16.64 1.36
C ALA A 131 17.71 16.73 -0.09
N LEU A 132 18.85 16.10 -0.36
CA LEU A 132 19.33 15.88 -1.73
C LEU A 132 19.25 14.40 -2.06
N VAL A 133 19.26 14.06 -3.35
CA VAL A 133 19.20 12.66 -3.80
C VAL A 133 20.30 11.85 -3.11
N SER A 134 19.86 10.80 -2.42
CA SER A 134 20.71 9.89 -1.65
C SER A 134 21.82 9.31 -2.52
N PRO A 135 23.09 9.37 -2.08
CA PRO A 135 24.20 8.74 -2.80
C PRO A 135 24.25 7.22 -2.58
N ARG A 136 23.40 6.68 -1.69
CA ARG A 136 23.31 5.26 -1.34
C ARG A 136 22.12 4.57 -1.98
N LEU A 137 21.32 5.31 -2.76
CA LEU A 137 20.11 4.81 -3.38
C LEU A 137 20.45 3.62 -4.27
N VAL A 138 19.81 2.48 -4.01
CA VAL A 138 19.88 1.31 -4.89
C VAL A 138 18.64 1.33 -5.76
N GLU A 139 18.81 1.61 -7.04
CA GLU A 139 17.69 1.85 -7.97
C GLU A 139 16.68 0.70 -7.99
N SER A 140 17.14 -0.56 -8.05
CA SER A 140 16.26 -1.73 -8.05
C SER A 140 15.43 -1.84 -6.76
N GLU A 141 16.03 -1.53 -5.61
CA GLU A 141 15.36 -1.54 -4.31
C GLU A 141 14.33 -0.41 -4.24
N TYR A 142 14.69 0.79 -4.70
CA TYR A 142 13.76 1.91 -4.80
C TYR A 142 12.57 1.57 -5.70
N ILE A 143 12.81 1.08 -6.92
CA ILE A 143 11.74 0.77 -7.87
C ILE A 143 10.78 -0.27 -7.28
N ILE A 144 11.30 -1.39 -6.78
CA ILE A 144 10.48 -2.53 -6.38
C ILE A 144 9.83 -2.33 -4.99
N LYS A 145 10.59 -1.84 -4.01
CA LYS A 145 10.13 -1.74 -2.61
C LYS A 145 9.48 -0.41 -2.26
N VAL A 146 9.69 0.63 -3.06
CA VAL A 146 9.14 1.96 -2.82
C VAL A 146 8.25 2.40 -3.98
N ARG A 147 8.84 2.74 -5.14
CA ARG A 147 8.14 3.42 -6.23
C ARG A 147 6.86 2.70 -6.64
N GLN A 148 6.98 1.44 -7.03
CA GLN A 148 5.86 0.69 -7.61
C GLN A 148 4.73 0.47 -6.59
N ARG A 149 5.07 0.34 -5.31
CA ARG A 149 4.07 0.21 -4.24
C ARG A 149 3.34 1.52 -3.99
N LEU A 150 4.06 2.64 -3.97
CA LEU A 150 3.47 3.97 -3.83
C LEU A 150 2.58 4.33 -5.02
N VAL A 151 3.03 4.02 -6.25
CA VAL A 151 2.23 4.19 -7.47
C VAL A 151 0.97 3.33 -7.43
N ALA A 152 1.07 2.06 -7.04
CA ALA A 152 -0.10 1.18 -6.90
C ALA A 152 -1.12 1.74 -5.90
N ILE A 153 -0.66 2.24 -4.74
CA ILE A 153 -1.51 2.89 -3.74
C ILE A 153 -2.21 4.11 -4.35
N TRP A 154 -1.48 4.99 -5.03
CA TRP A 154 -2.03 6.21 -5.61
C TRP A 154 -3.03 5.91 -6.72
N ALA A 155 -2.66 5.06 -7.67
CA ALA A 155 -3.53 4.70 -8.80
C ALA A 155 -4.82 4.00 -8.31
N TYR A 156 -4.73 3.15 -7.29
CA TYR A 156 -5.92 2.57 -6.66
C TYR A 156 -6.84 3.64 -6.06
N ASN A 157 -6.26 4.60 -5.33
CA ASN A 157 -7.02 5.70 -4.74
C ASN A 157 -7.75 6.53 -5.80
N GLU A 158 -7.11 6.81 -6.94
CA GLU A 158 -7.71 7.60 -8.02
C GLU A 158 -8.86 6.88 -8.73
N VAL A 159 -8.77 5.56 -8.91
CA VAL A 159 -9.76 4.79 -9.69
C VAL A 159 -10.91 4.26 -8.84
N PHE A 160 -10.63 3.85 -7.60
CA PHE A 160 -11.62 3.23 -6.73
C PHE A 160 -12.13 4.18 -5.64
N GLY A 161 -11.35 5.20 -5.28
CA GLY A 161 -11.70 6.19 -4.26
C GLY A 161 -11.88 5.61 -2.85
N GLY A 162 -12.21 6.50 -1.92
CA GLY A 162 -12.61 6.16 -0.55
C GLY A 162 -11.48 5.68 0.37
N ASP A 163 -11.85 5.33 1.60
CA ASP A 163 -10.94 4.71 2.55
C ASP A 163 -10.74 3.23 2.18
N PHE A 164 -9.51 2.87 1.82
CA PHE A 164 -9.14 1.50 1.48
C PHE A 164 -8.03 0.98 2.38
N ASN A 165 -7.96 -0.34 2.51
CA ASN A 165 -6.94 -1.02 3.29
C ASN A 165 -5.74 -1.32 2.41
N ARG A 166 -4.55 -1.27 3.02
CA ARG A 166 -3.27 -1.50 2.38
C ARG A 166 -2.44 -2.41 3.28
N ASN A 167 -1.99 -3.56 2.78
CA ASN A 167 -0.96 -4.34 3.49
C ASN A 167 0.43 -3.93 3.00
N LEU A 168 1.20 -3.28 3.88
CA LEU A 168 2.53 -2.74 3.57
C LEU A 168 3.63 -3.26 4.53
N MET A 169 3.27 -4.21 5.38
CA MET A 169 4.17 -4.80 6.38
C MET A 169 5.13 -5.84 5.80
N GLU A 170 4.72 -6.55 4.75
CA GLU A 170 5.62 -7.42 3.99
C GLU A 170 6.36 -6.57 2.96
N PRO A 171 7.71 -6.60 2.95
CA PRO A 171 8.49 -5.91 1.93
C PRO A 171 8.05 -6.36 0.55
N GLU A 172 8.02 -5.42 -0.41
CA GLU A 172 7.64 -5.67 -1.81
C GLU A 172 6.16 -5.98 -2.03
N VAL A 173 5.42 -6.44 -1.02
CA VAL A 173 4.01 -6.77 -1.17
C VAL A 173 3.15 -5.49 -1.12
N VAL A 174 2.19 -5.45 -2.02
CA VAL A 174 1.08 -4.48 -2.05
C VAL A 174 -0.21 -5.27 -2.15
N HIS A 175 -1.18 -4.88 -1.33
CA HIS A 175 -2.52 -5.41 -1.36
C HIS A 175 -3.48 -4.28 -1.01
N CYS A 176 -4.10 -3.66 -2.02
CA CYS A 176 -5.04 -2.55 -1.88
C CYS A 176 -6.47 -3.04 -2.12
N PHE A 177 -7.37 -2.80 -1.17
CA PHE A 177 -8.74 -3.28 -1.25
C PHE A 177 -9.70 -2.49 -0.35
N THR A 178 -10.96 -2.39 -0.77
CA THR A 178 -12.03 -1.78 0.03
C THR A 178 -12.70 -2.86 0.89
N LYS A 179 -12.54 -2.80 2.22
CA LYS A 179 -12.94 -3.89 3.13
C LYS A 179 -14.44 -4.11 3.23
N GLU A 180 -15.24 -3.07 3.05
CA GLU A 180 -16.70 -3.13 3.18
C GLU A 180 -17.40 -3.62 1.90
N ASP A 181 -16.67 -3.68 0.79
CA ASP A 181 -17.15 -4.13 -0.50
C ASP A 181 -16.93 -5.66 -0.63
N PHE A 182 -17.92 -6.42 -1.12
CA PHE A 182 -17.77 -7.86 -1.31
C PHE A 182 -18.63 -8.38 -2.48
N PRO A 183 -18.02 -8.96 -3.53
CA PRO A 183 -16.57 -9.07 -3.78
C PRO A 183 -15.90 -7.70 -3.87
N ASN A 184 -14.74 -7.50 -3.24
CA ASN A 184 -14.03 -6.21 -3.30
C ASN A 184 -13.28 -6.07 -4.63
N PHE A 185 -13.01 -4.84 -5.03
CA PHE A 185 -11.91 -4.61 -5.96
C PHE A 185 -10.58 -4.81 -5.22
N LEU A 186 -9.64 -5.41 -5.92
CA LEU A 186 -8.33 -5.76 -5.39
C LEU A 186 -7.26 -5.33 -6.38
N LEU A 187 -6.24 -4.60 -5.92
CA LEU A 187 -4.95 -4.45 -6.60
C LEU A 187 -3.88 -5.11 -5.74
N THR A 188 -3.15 -6.06 -6.31
CA THR A 188 -2.13 -6.84 -5.61
C THR A 188 -0.95 -7.13 -6.52
N ASN A 189 0.24 -7.30 -5.97
CA ASN A 189 1.36 -7.84 -6.74
C ASN A 189 1.49 -9.35 -6.53
N TYR A 190 1.15 -10.09 -7.57
CA TYR A 190 1.10 -11.55 -7.56
C TYR A 190 2.24 -12.10 -8.42
N LEU A 191 3.10 -12.94 -7.84
CA LEU A 191 4.31 -13.48 -8.50
C LEU A 191 5.24 -12.38 -9.07
N GLY A 192 5.26 -11.22 -8.43
CA GLY A 192 6.10 -10.08 -8.79
C GLY A 192 5.40 -9.01 -9.63
N ASP A 193 4.50 -9.39 -10.54
CA ASP A 193 3.75 -8.44 -11.38
C ASP A 193 2.51 -7.91 -10.67
N TYR A 194 2.00 -6.76 -11.10
CA TYR A 194 0.80 -6.15 -10.54
C TYR A 194 -0.44 -6.62 -11.29
N TYR A 195 -1.47 -6.95 -10.52
CA TYR A 195 -2.76 -7.43 -10.99
C TYR A 195 -3.90 -6.70 -10.31
N CYS A 196 -4.96 -6.43 -11.06
CA CYS A 196 -6.20 -5.87 -10.53
C CYS A 196 -7.40 -6.71 -10.91
N GLY A 197 -8.45 -6.67 -10.11
CA GLY A 197 -9.73 -7.28 -10.44
C GLY A 197 -10.59 -7.40 -9.19
N ILE A 198 -11.20 -8.56 -8.98
CA ILE A 198 -12.06 -8.81 -7.81
C ILE A 198 -11.59 -9.98 -6.95
N CYS A 199 -11.82 -9.86 -5.65
CA CYS A 199 -11.63 -10.94 -4.70
C CYS A 199 -12.92 -11.19 -3.90
N LEU A 200 -13.40 -12.43 -3.94
CA LEU A 200 -14.41 -12.95 -3.04
C LEU A 200 -13.72 -13.84 -2.01
N GLU A 201 -13.55 -13.27 -0.83
CA GLU A 201 -12.95 -13.92 0.32
C GLU A 201 -13.84 -13.75 1.56
N GLN A 202 -13.36 -14.25 2.70
CA GLN A 202 -14.09 -14.35 3.97
C GLN A 202 -15.26 -15.33 3.90
N GLN A 203 -15.23 -16.32 4.80
CA GLN A 203 -16.23 -17.39 4.85
C GLN A 203 -17.69 -16.89 4.84
N PRO A 204 -18.08 -15.81 5.56
CA PRO A 204 -19.45 -15.29 5.53
C PRO A 204 -19.90 -14.82 4.14
N ASN A 205 -19.04 -14.11 3.41
CA ASN A 205 -19.35 -13.55 2.09
C ASN A 205 -19.46 -14.64 1.04
N VAL A 206 -18.49 -15.57 1.07
CA VAL A 206 -18.48 -16.76 0.21
C VAL A 206 -19.75 -17.58 0.43
N LYS A 207 -20.13 -17.82 1.68
CA LYS A 207 -21.38 -18.52 2.04
C LYS A 207 -22.64 -17.75 1.65
N ALA A 208 -22.60 -16.42 1.58
CA ALA A 208 -23.74 -15.61 1.16
C ALA A 208 -23.95 -15.63 -0.37
N ILE A 209 -22.87 -15.76 -1.14
CA ILE A 209 -22.88 -15.63 -2.60
C ILE A 209 -22.88 -17.00 -3.29
N LEU A 210 -21.91 -17.88 -2.96
CA LEU A 210 -21.67 -19.11 -3.72
C LEU A 210 -22.84 -20.12 -3.79
N PRO A 211 -23.69 -20.27 -2.77
CA PRO A 211 -24.85 -21.15 -2.89
C PRO A 211 -25.84 -20.70 -3.98
N ASN A 212 -25.95 -19.38 -4.18
CA ASN A 212 -27.00 -18.74 -4.97
C ASN A 212 -26.62 -18.52 -6.43
N ILE A 213 -25.35 -18.74 -6.79
CA ILE A 213 -24.87 -18.61 -8.16
C ILE A 213 -25.54 -19.66 -9.04
N LYS A 214 -25.90 -19.24 -10.26
CA LYS A 214 -26.23 -20.11 -11.37
C LYS A 214 -24.95 -20.38 -12.17
N PRO A 215 -24.47 -21.63 -12.23
CA PRO A 215 -23.21 -21.98 -12.89
C PRO A 215 -23.12 -21.47 -14.34
N ASP A 216 -24.19 -21.61 -15.12
CA ASP A 216 -24.22 -21.17 -16.53
C ASP A 216 -24.05 -19.65 -16.68
N ASP A 217 -24.69 -18.86 -15.81
CA ASP A 217 -24.59 -17.40 -15.85
C ASP A 217 -23.19 -16.93 -15.49
N LEU A 218 -22.59 -17.51 -14.43
CA LEU A 218 -21.21 -17.19 -14.06
C LEU A 218 -20.23 -17.61 -15.15
N HIS A 219 -20.41 -18.82 -15.70
CA HIS A 219 -19.58 -19.31 -16.80
C HIS A 219 -19.63 -18.37 -18.00
N ARG A 220 -20.82 -17.96 -18.46
CA ARG A 220 -20.96 -16.99 -19.56
C ARG A 220 -20.19 -15.69 -19.29
N LEU A 221 -20.34 -15.11 -18.11
CA LEU A 221 -19.64 -13.88 -17.75
C LEU A 221 -18.11 -14.05 -17.73
N LEU A 222 -17.62 -15.22 -17.30
CA LEU A 222 -16.18 -15.52 -17.32
C LEU A 222 -15.65 -15.70 -18.76
N GLN A 223 -16.47 -16.19 -19.69
CA GLN A 223 -16.13 -16.35 -21.10
C GLN A 223 -16.04 -15.00 -21.86
N GLU A 224 -16.75 -13.98 -21.37
CA GLU A 224 -16.72 -12.63 -21.94
C GLU A 224 -15.48 -11.82 -21.52
N LEU A 225 -14.72 -12.31 -20.54
CA LEU A 225 -13.51 -11.63 -20.08
C LEU A 225 -12.35 -11.79 -21.07
N PRO A 226 -11.48 -10.78 -21.18
CA PRO A 226 -10.26 -10.88 -21.95
C PRO A 226 -9.36 -12.03 -21.50
N GLU A 227 -8.53 -12.53 -22.42
CA GLU A 227 -7.66 -13.70 -22.20
C GLU A 227 -6.59 -13.47 -21.11
N GLU A 228 -6.24 -12.21 -20.84
CA GLU A 228 -5.31 -11.81 -19.79
C GLU A 228 -5.85 -12.01 -18.36
N PHE A 229 -7.15 -12.21 -18.17
CA PHE A 229 -7.72 -12.45 -16.85
C PHE A 229 -7.43 -13.87 -16.38
N ILE A 230 -6.92 -13.99 -15.15
CA ILE A 230 -6.68 -15.24 -14.46
C ILE A 230 -7.73 -15.40 -13.37
N ALA A 231 -8.37 -16.56 -13.34
CA ALA A 231 -9.19 -16.98 -12.23
C ALA A 231 -8.39 -17.93 -11.33
N GLU A 232 -8.38 -17.64 -10.03
CA GLU A 232 -7.78 -18.46 -9.00
C GLU A 232 -8.79 -18.86 -7.94
N PHE A 233 -8.84 -20.16 -7.64
CA PHE A 233 -9.62 -20.71 -6.55
C PHE A 233 -8.67 -21.36 -5.54
N ALA A 234 -8.79 -20.95 -4.27
CA ALA A 234 -7.97 -21.48 -3.18
C ALA A 234 -8.85 -21.93 -2.01
N TYR A 235 -8.42 -22.99 -1.31
CA TYR A 235 -8.94 -23.35 0.01
C TYR A 235 -8.18 -22.57 1.07
N ILE A 236 -8.89 -21.97 2.03
CA ILE A 236 -8.28 -21.25 3.15
C ILE A 236 -8.51 -22.05 4.42
N ASP A 237 -7.47 -22.68 4.95
CA ASP A 237 -7.59 -23.50 6.14
C ASP A 237 -7.73 -22.63 7.41
N THR A 238 -6.78 -21.71 7.54
CA THR A 238 -6.70 -20.72 8.63
C THR A 238 -6.42 -19.33 8.06
N TYR A 239 -7.04 -18.30 8.62
CA TYR A 239 -6.75 -16.90 8.32
C TYR A 239 -5.83 -16.24 9.36
N LYS A 240 -5.84 -16.73 10.61
CA LYS A 240 -5.09 -16.17 11.75
C LYS A 240 -4.49 -17.29 12.61
N PRO A 241 -3.32 -17.08 13.26
CA PRO A 241 -2.47 -15.88 13.19
C PRO A 241 -1.70 -15.74 11.88
N LYS A 242 -1.64 -16.81 11.07
CA LYS A 242 -1.04 -16.83 9.74
C LYS A 242 -2.02 -17.47 8.75
N GLU A 243 -2.12 -16.90 7.57
CA GLU A 243 -2.90 -17.51 6.48
C GLU A 243 -2.24 -18.82 6.04
N VAL A 244 -3.04 -19.89 5.98
CA VAL A 244 -2.68 -21.14 5.32
C VAL A 244 -3.67 -21.36 4.20
N SER A 245 -3.20 -21.22 2.96
CA SER A 245 -4.02 -21.36 1.77
C SER A 245 -3.44 -22.41 0.81
N TRP A 246 -4.32 -23.16 0.17
CA TRP A 246 -3.99 -24.20 -0.78
C TRP A 246 -4.57 -23.81 -2.14
N PRO A 247 -3.73 -23.54 -3.16
CA PRO A 247 -4.22 -23.26 -4.50
C PRO A 247 -4.86 -24.54 -5.06
N LEU A 248 -6.08 -24.44 -5.56
CA LEU A 248 -6.83 -25.58 -6.07
C LEU A 248 -6.95 -25.57 -7.59
N LEU A 249 -7.22 -24.39 -8.15
CA LEU A 249 -7.36 -24.19 -9.59
C LEU A 249 -6.82 -22.81 -9.95
N ARG A 250 -6.04 -22.76 -11.03
CA ARG A 250 -5.66 -21.51 -11.68
C ARG A 250 -5.72 -21.71 -13.19
N LYS A 251 -6.53 -20.91 -13.86
CA LYS A 251 -6.71 -20.92 -15.32
C LYS A 251 -6.99 -19.50 -15.82
N LYS A 252 -6.83 -19.28 -17.12
CA LYS A 252 -7.43 -18.09 -17.74
C LYS A 252 -8.93 -18.13 -17.52
N ALA A 253 -9.54 -16.98 -17.21
CA ALA A 253 -10.93 -16.91 -16.81
C ALA A 253 -11.87 -17.44 -17.91
N ASN A 254 -11.59 -17.06 -19.16
CA ASN A 254 -12.30 -17.53 -20.35
C ASN A 254 -11.98 -18.99 -20.74
N GLN A 255 -11.08 -19.67 -20.03
CA GLN A 255 -10.80 -21.09 -20.23
C GLN A 255 -11.42 -21.96 -19.13
N LEU A 256 -12.10 -21.36 -18.15
CA LEU A 256 -12.87 -22.13 -17.17
C LEU A 256 -14.09 -22.75 -17.84
N SER A 257 -14.21 -24.06 -17.75
CA SER A 257 -15.38 -24.80 -18.21
C SER A 257 -16.54 -24.66 -17.23
N LEU A 258 -17.75 -24.94 -17.70
CA LEU A 258 -18.92 -25.08 -16.84
C LEU A 258 -18.72 -26.13 -15.73
N GLN A 259 -17.96 -27.20 -16.02
CA GLN A 259 -17.61 -28.22 -15.03
C GLN A 259 -16.72 -27.65 -13.92
N ASP A 260 -15.76 -26.78 -14.26
CA ASP A 260 -14.90 -26.12 -13.26
C ASP A 260 -15.75 -25.25 -12.30
N VAL A 261 -16.72 -24.51 -12.84
CA VAL A 261 -17.63 -23.66 -12.05
C VAL A 261 -18.52 -24.49 -11.11
N ASN A 262 -19.08 -25.60 -11.60
CA ASN A 262 -19.87 -26.51 -10.78
C ASN A 262 -19.02 -27.14 -9.67
N TRP A 263 -17.83 -27.63 -10.03
CA TRP A 263 -16.89 -28.23 -9.09
C TRP A 263 -16.50 -27.26 -7.97
N LEU A 264 -16.25 -25.98 -8.30
CA LEU A 264 -15.94 -24.95 -7.30
C LEU A 264 -17.04 -24.82 -6.26
N LYS A 265 -18.30 -24.76 -6.71
CA LYS A 265 -19.47 -24.62 -5.83
C LYS A 265 -19.59 -25.81 -4.89
N ASP A 266 -19.42 -27.03 -5.40
CA ASP A 266 -19.48 -28.26 -4.62
C ASP A 266 -18.30 -28.39 -3.65
N PHE A 267 -17.10 -28.02 -4.10
CA PHE A 267 -15.90 -28.00 -3.27
C PHE A 267 -16.06 -27.00 -2.13
N ALA A 268 -16.48 -25.77 -2.43
CA ALA A 268 -16.71 -24.74 -1.42
C ALA A 268 -17.73 -25.21 -0.38
N LYS A 269 -18.84 -25.83 -0.80
CA LYS A 269 -19.83 -26.41 0.12
C LYS A 269 -19.23 -27.47 1.05
N ARG A 270 -18.45 -28.41 0.51
CA ARG A 270 -17.77 -29.47 1.29
C ARG A 270 -16.78 -28.89 2.31
N MET A 271 -16.03 -27.86 1.91
CA MET A 271 -15.07 -27.17 2.78
C MET A 271 -15.72 -26.07 3.65
N ARG A 272 -17.04 -26.14 3.86
CA ARG A 272 -17.80 -25.21 4.71
C ARG A 272 -17.60 -23.73 4.31
N TRP A 273 -17.47 -23.46 3.02
CA TRP A 273 -17.32 -22.13 2.40
C TRP A 273 -16.01 -21.42 2.75
N LYS A 274 -14.99 -22.16 3.17
CA LYS A 274 -13.65 -21.65 3.43
C LYS A 274 -12.81 -21.59 2.14
N THR A 275 -13.30 -20.89 1.13
CA THR A 275 -12.62 -20.78 -0.17
C THR A 275 -12.45 -19.31 -0.53
N ARG A 276 -11.38 -18.98 -1.25
CA ARG A 276 -11.15 -17.67 -1.86
C ARG A 276 -11.27 -17.82 -3.37
N ILE A 277 -11.92 -16.84 -3.99
CA ILE A 277 -11.99 -16.69 -5.44
C ILE A 277 -11.37 -15.35 -5.79
N MET A 278 -10.37 -15.36 -6.66
CA MET A 278 -9.80 -14.15 -7.25
C MET A 278 -9.98 -14.21 -8.75
N LEU A 279 -10.31 -13.07 -9.33
CA LEU A 279 -10.35 -12.87 -10.77
C LEU A 279 -9.53 -11.62 -11.07
N LEU A 280 -8.40 -11.79 -11.75
CA LEU A 280 -7.33 -10.82 -11.79
C LEU A 280 -6.80 -10.65 -13.21
N GLY A 281 -6.84 -9.43 -13.76
CA GLY A 281 -6.14 -9.04 -14.96
C GLY A 281 -4.76 -8.46 -14.62
N LYS A 282 -3.74 -8.79 -15.39
CA LYS A 282 -2.42 -8.15 -15.26
C LYS A 282 -2.54 -6.68 -15.65
N VAL A 283 -1.95 -5.79 -14.83
CA VAL A 283 -1.98 -4.34 -15.09
C VAL A 283 -0.61 -3.82 -15.52
N TRP A 284 0.46 -4.15 -14.79
CA TRP A 284 1.83 -3.81 -15.18
C TRP A 284 2.85 -4.76 -14.56
N GLY A 285 4.04 -4.79 -15.13
CA GLY A 285 5.16 -5.59 -14.65
C GLY A 285 5.79 -5.07 -13.37
N ARG A 286 6.49 -5.95 -12.64
CA ARG A 286 7.13 -5.63 -11.35
C ARG A 286 7.97 -4.35 -11.33
N SER A 287 8.71 -4.09 -12.40
CA SER A 287 9.63 -2.96 -12.54
C SER A 287 9.23 -2.03 -13.69
N GLU A 288 8.02 -2.18 -14.23
CA GLU A 288 7.56 -1.43 -15.39
C GLU A 288 7.22 0.01 -15.00
N ILE A 289 7.93 0.99 -15.58
CA ILE A 289 7.72 2.41 -15.31
C ILE A 289 6.78 2.96 -16.37
N LEU A 290 5.52 3.16 -15.98
CA LEU A 290 4.51 3.78 -16.82
C LEU A 290 4.20 5.20 -16.32
N SER A 291 3.46 5.93 -17.14
CA SER A 291 2.97 7.25 -16.79
C SER A 291 1.79 7.16 -15.81
N ARG A 292 1.50 8.24 -15.07
CA ARG A 292 0.38 8.31 -14.11
C ARG A 292 -0.93 8.04 -14.84
N ASP A 293 -1.14 8.71 -15.97
CA ASP A 293 -2.34 8.56 -16.79
C ASP A 293 -2.46 7.12 -17.31
N GLU A 294 -1.35 6.47 -17.67
CA GLU A 294 -1.39 5.08 -18.12
C GLU A 294 -1.74 4.10 -16.99
N HIS A 295 -1.15 4.25 -15.80
CA HIS A 295 -1.53 3.45 -14.64
C HIS A 295 -3.02 3.57 -14.33
N LYS A 296 -3.56 4.80 -14.35
CA LYS A 296 -4.97 5.07 -14.13
C LYS A 296 -5.84 4.40 -15.20
N ARG A 297 -5.54 4.64 -16.48
CA ARG A 297 -6.29 4.09 -17.63
C ARG A 297 -6.36 2.57 -17.61
N ILE A 298 -5.25 1.91 -17.27
CA ILE A 298 -5.21 0.44 -17.20
C ILE A 298 -6.11 -0.07 -16.07
N LEU A 299 -6.08 0.55 -14.89
CA LEU A 299 -6.96 0.17 -13.78
C LEU A 299 -8.44 0.45 -14.09
N GLU A 300 -8.75 1.56 -14.75
CA GLU A 300 -10.12 1.88 -15.20
C GLU A 300 -10.64 0.84 -16.19
N LYS A 301 -9.80 0.44 -17.16
CA LYS A 301 -10.13 -0.64 -18.10
C LYS A 301 -10.44 -1.95 -17.37
N VAL A 302 -9.54 -2.40 -16.49
CA VAL A 302 -9.74 -3.65 -15.74
C VAL A 302 -10.98 -3.58 -14.85
N LYS A 303 -11.25 -2.43 -14.23
CA LYS A 303 -12.46 -2.19 -13.44
C LYS A 303 -13.70 -2.35 -14.30
N GLU A 304 -13.75 -1.73 -15.48
CA GLU A 304 -14.88 -1.84 -16.41
C GLU A 304 -15.13 -3.30 -16.82
N GLU A 305 -14.09 -4.01 -17.24
CA GLU A 305 -14.16 -5.39 -17.73
C GLU A 305 -14.65 -6.37 -16.65
N VAL A 306 -14.22 -6.20 -15.40
CA VAL A 306 -14.58 -7.12 -14.30
C VAL A 306 -15.89 -6.75 -13.58
N THR A 307 -16.40 -5.54 -13.80
CA THR A 307 -17.62 -5.04 -13.12
C THR A 307 -18.85 -5.92 -13.36
N PRO A 308 -19.15 -6.41 -14.59
CA PRO A 308 -20.30 -7.30 -14.81
C PRO A 308 -20.27 -8.56 -13.94
N VAL A 309 -19.09 -9.17 -13.77
CA VAL A 309 -18.89 -10.34 -12.90
C VAL A 309 -19.13 -9.96 -11.44
N LYS A 310 -18.56 -8.84 -11.00
CA LYS A 310 -18.73 -8.32 -9.64
C LYS A 310 -20.20 -8.07 -9.30
N GLU A 311 -20.92 -7.34 -10.15
CA GLU A 311 -22.33 -7.00 -9.94
C GLU A 311 -23.21 -8.24 -9.90
N TYR A 312 -22.93 -9.20 -10.77
CA TYR A 312 -23.61 -10.49 -10.75
C TYR A 312 -23.40 -11.20 -9.41
N LEU A 313 -22.18 -11.28 -8.89
CA LEU A 313 -21.87 -11.89 -7.60
C LEU A 313 -22.55 -11.15 -6.43
N VAL A 314 -22.51 -9.81 -6.42
CA VAL A 314 -23.21 -8.97 -5.42
C VAL A 314 -24.71 -9.26 -5.44
N SER A 315 -25.33 -9.38 -6.61
CA SER A 315 -26.77 -9.65 -6.73
C SER A 315 -27.20 -11.00 -6.13
N GLN A 316 -26.28 -11.97 -6.03
CA GLN A 316 -26.56 -13.27 -5.41
C GLN A 316 -26.60 -13.21 -3.88
N SER A 317 -25.97 -12.21 -3.26
CA SER A 317 -26.04 -12.01 -1.80
C SER A 317 -27.41 -11.46 -1.37
N ARG A 318 -27.98 -10.53 -2.15
CA ARG A 318 -29.22 -9.78 -1.83
C ARG A 318 -30.49 -10.64 -1.91
N LYS A 319 -30.49 -11.71 -2.70
CA LYS A 319 -31.64 -12.63 -2.83
C LYS A 319 -32.03 -13.30 -1.51
N ARG A 320 -31.12 -13.35 -0.53
CA ARG A 320 -31.36 -13.94 0.80
C ARG A 320 -32.17 -13.03 1.75
N HIS A 321 -32.31 -11.74 1.45
CA HIS A 321 -33.06 -10.79 2.29
C HIS A 321 -34.50 -10.56 1.83
N ARG A 322 -34.87 -11.00 0.62
CA ARG A 322 -36.24 -10.90 0.10
C ARG A 322 -37.07 -12.18 0.29
N SER A 323 -36.46 -13.26 0.78
CA SER A 323 -37.09 -14.57 0.99
C SER A 323 -37.28 -14.91 2.47
N ARG A 324 -37.36 -13.89 3.33
CA ARG A 324 -37.86 -13.93 4.71
C ARG A 324 -38.95 -12.89 4.80
#